data_AF-M2REI8-F1
#
_entry.id   AF-M2REI8-F1
#
_cell.length_a   1.000
_cell.length_b   1.000
_cell.length_c   1.000
_cell.angle_alpha   90.00
_cell.angle_beta   90.00
_cell.angle_gamma   90.00
#
_symmetry.space_group_name_H-M   'P 1'
#
loop_
_entity.id
_entity.type
_entity.pdbx_description
1 polymer ?
#
loop_
_entity_poly.entity_id
_entity_poly.type
_entity_poly.pdbx_seq_one_letter_code
_entity_poly.pdbx_strand_id
1 'polypeptide(L)'
;LRREARMYGRFPRHIQQEYCGFQLIRPIKHPVPTGPVVPKFYGYYVPTNEKGEAVDNSYREVEENKDYTVKGPSPILLMEECGEPINPSTFSLDDRSECYSLVLRLHRAGFIQNSFYTRNILMQRGPLTVPPSERSHRTPSFRIIDFGRGDIYDN
;
A
#
# COMPACT_ATOMS: atom_id res chain seq x y z
N LEU A 1 10.95 7.37 0.38
CA LEU A 1 9.83 7.96 -0.39
C LEU A 1 9.98 7.84 -1.91
N ARG A 2 11.02 8.39 -2.57
CA ARG A 2 11.09 8.38 -4.05
C ARG A 2 11.00 6.99 -4.70
N ARG A 3 11.73 6.01 -4.14
CA ARG A 3 11.66 4.60 -4.62
C ARG A 3 10.27 4.01 -4.46
N GLU A 4 9.67 4.23 -3.30
CA GLU A 4 8.32 3.78 -3.00
C GLU A 4 7.27 4.41 -3.92
N ALA A 5 7.34 5.73 -4.14
CA ALA A 5 6.49 6.44 -5.11
C ALA A 5 6.59 5.85 -6.53
N ARG A 6 7.82 5.52 -6.97
CA ARG A 6 8.05 4.86 -8.26
C ARG A 6 7.36 3.51 -8.33
N MET A 7 7.39 2.71 -7.26
CA MET A 7 6.69 1.43 -7.18
C MET A 7 5.18 1.62 -7.28
N TYR A 8 4.62 2.54 -6.49
CA TYR A 8 3.19 2.83 -6.52
C TYR A 8 2.69 3.33 -7.87
N GLY A 9 3.50 4.14 -8.58
CA GLY A 9 3.18 4.61 -9.92
C GLY A 9 3.26 3.53 -11.01
N ARG A 10 3.83 2.35 -10.72
CA ARG A 10 3.93 1.23 -11.65
C ARG A 10 2.83 0.19 -11.49
N PHE A 11 2.13 0.19 -10.37
CA PHE A 11 1.06 -0.78 -10.14
C PHE A 11 -0.06 -0.62 -11.17
N PRO A 12 -0.61 -1.73 -11.69
CA PRO A 12 -1.76 -1.65 -12.56
C PRO A 12 -2.98 -1.17 -11.76
N ARG A 13 -3.83 -0.36 -12.40
CA ARG A 13 -5.00 0.25 -11.73
C ARG A 13 -5.89 -0.76 -11.01
N HIS A 14 -6.02 -1.97 -11.55
CA HIS A 14 -6.91 -2.99 -11.00
C HIS A 14 -6.49 -3.53 -9.64
N ILE A 15 -5.22 -3.38 -9.22
CA ILE A 15 -4.81 -3.75 -7.85
C ILE A 15 -4.87 -2.58 -6.87
N GLN A 16 -5.20 -1.37 -7.34
CA GLN A 16 -5.37 -0.15 -6.55
C GLN A 16 -6.83 0.29 -6.40
N GLN A 17 -7.72 -0.22 -7.25
CA GLN A 17 -9.12 0.19 -7.32
C GLN A 17 -10.04 -0.78 -6.57
N GLU A 18 -11.15 -0.23 -6.08
CA GLU A 18 -12.22 -1.00 -5.42
C GLU A 18 -13.07 -1.70 -6.47
N TYR A 19 -13.24 -3.02 -6.31
CA TYR A 19 -14.15 -3.82 -7.11
C TYR A 19 -15.09 -4.59 -6.18
N CYS A 20 -16.34 -4.73 -6.60
CA CYS A 20 -17.31 -5.55 -5.91
C CYS A 20 -17.22 -7.01 -6.37
N GLY A 21 -17.66 -7.93 -5.50
CA GLY A 21 -17.75 -9.35 -5.79
C GLY A 21 -16.58 -10.17 -5.27
N PHE A 22 -16.58 -11.45 -5.64
CA PHE A 22 -15.64 -12.45 -5.13
C PHE A 22 -14.82 -13.05 -6.26
N GLN A 23 -13.59 -13.46 -5.93
CA GLN A 23 -12.67 -14.10 -6.83
C GLN A 23 -12.22 -15.46 -6.30
N LEU A 24 -11.94 -16.38 -7.22
CA LEU A 24 -11.32 -17.67 -6.91
C LEU A 24 -9.84 -17.63 -7.29
N ILE A 25 -8.97 -17.72 -6.28
CA ILE A 25 -7.53 -17.64 -6.45
C ILE A 25 -6.84 -18.83 -5.79
N ARG A 26 -6.39 -19.78 -6.62
CA ARG A 26 -5.59 -20.91 -6.13
C ARG A 26 -4.34 -20.44 -5.37
N PRO A 27 -3.98 -21.07 -4.25
CA PRO A 27 -4.53 -22.32 -3.73
C PRO A 27 -5.77 -22.17 -2.82
N ILE A 28 -6.31 -20.96 -2.63
CA ILE A 28 -7.56 -20.75 -1.88
C ILE A 28 -8.72 -21.37 -2.67
N LYS A 29 -9.47 -22.26 -2.01
CA LYS A 29 -10.53 -23.07 -2.65
C LYS A 29 -11.92 -22.45 -2.54
N HIS A 30 -12.08 -21.43 -1.70
CA HIS A 30 -13.31 -20.68 -1.52
C HIS A 30 -13.18 -19.26 -2.09
N PRO A 31 -14.30 -18.60 -2.43
CA PRO A 31 -14.29 -17.23 -2.92
C PRO A 31 -13.79 -16.26 -1.84
N VAL A 32 -12.98 -15.28 -2.24
CA VAL A 32 -12.51 -14.17 -1.38
C VAL A 32 -12.85 -12.83 -2.03
N PRO A 33 -13.03 -11.74 -1.26
CA PRO A 33 -13.35 -10.44 -1.82
C PRO A 33 -12.34 -9.95 -2.87
N THR A 34 -12.83 -9.28 -3.91
CA THR A 34 -12.02 -8.74 -5.03
C THR A 34 -11.53 -7.30 -4.75
N GLY A 35 -11.40 -6.92 -3.48
CA GLY A 35 -10.98 -5.56 -3.09
C GLY A 35 -9.58 -5.18 -3.60
N PRO A 36 -9.06 -3.97 -3.33
CA PRO A 36 -7.71 -3.58 -3.74
C PRO A 36 -6.63 -4.41 -3.04
N VAL A 37 -5.45 -4.52 -3.66
CA VAL A 37 -4.26 -5.16 -3.06
C VAL A 37 -3.40 -4.14 -2.33
N VAL A 38 -3.19 -2.98 -2.96
CA VAL A 38 -2.29 -1.93 -2.50
C VAL A 38 -3.05 -0.59 -2.47
N PRO A 39 -2.59 0.39 -1.68
CA PRO A 39 -3.21 1.71 -1.61
C PRO A 39 -3.44 2.37 -2.97
N LYS A 40 -4.52 3.16 -3.07
CA LYS A 40 -4.64 4.17 -4.13
C LYS A 40 -3.50 5.17 -4.01
N PHE A 41 -2.81 5.39 -5.13
CA PHE A 41 -1.72 6.35 -5.24
C PHE A 41 -2.21 7.63 -5.91
N TYR A 42 -2.10 8.75 -5.21
CA TYR A 42 -2.54 10.06 -5.71
C TYR A 42 -1.39 10.92 -6.25
N GLY A 43 -0.14 10.58 -5.93
CA GLY A 43 1.03 11.24 -6.50
C GLY A 43 2.18 11.41 -5.52
N TYR A 44 3.33 11.76 -6.08
CA TYR A 44 4.52 12.19 -5.35
C TYR A 44 4.80 13.64 -5.69
N TYR A 45 4.70 14.50 -4.68
CA TYR A 45 4.76 15.95 -4.81
C TYR A 45 6.10 16.42 -4.30
N VAL A 46 6.83 17.14 -5.14
CA VAL A 46 8.14 17.72 -4.81
C VAL A 46 7.97 19.23 -4.69
N PRO A 47 8.58 19.87 -3.67
CA PRO A 47 8.56 21.32 -3.56
C PRO A 47 9.22 22.01 -4.76
N THR A 48 8.71 23.18 -5.10
CA THR A 48 9.29 24.03 -6.14
C THR A 48 10.05 25.20 -5.53
N ASN A 49 11.13 25.63 -6.18
CA ASN A 49 11.75 26.92 -5.87
C ASN A 49 10.89 28.09 -6.41
N GLU A 50 11.32 29.32 -6.16
CA GLU A 50 10.65 30.54 -6.66
C GLU A 50 10.55 30.61 -8.20
N LYS A 51 11.36 29.82 -8.91
CA LYS A 51 11.33 29.70 -10.37
C LYS A 51 10.40 28.59 -10.88
N GLY A 52 9.71 27.87 -9.97
CA GLY A 52 8.83 26.75 -10.31
C GLY A 52 9.57 25.44 -10.61
N GLU A 53 10.88 25.36 -10.37
CA GLU A 53 11.68 24.17 -10.63
C GLU A 53 11.59 23.22 -9.43
N ALA A 54 11.44 21.92 -9.69
CA ALA A 54 11.36 20.90 -8.65
C ALA A 54 12.70 20.77 -7.90
N VAL A 55 12.66 20.91 -6.58
CA VAL A 55 13.82 20.79 -5.69
C VAL A 55 13.76 19.46 -4.95
N ASP A 56 14.41 18.44 -5.51
CA ASP A 56 14.49 17.08 -4.93
C ASP A 56 15.95 16.66 -4.65
N ASN A 57 16.76 17.64 -4.21
CA ASN A 57 18.21 17.50 -4.09
C ASN A 57 18.69 17.18 -2.67
N SER A 58 17.84 17.31 -1.65
CA SER A 58 18.26 17.29 -0.22
C SER A 58 18.36 15.91 0.43
N TYR A 59 18.11 14.81 -0.29
CA TYR A 59 18.04 13.45 0.31
C TYR A 59 18.94 12.39 -0.33
N ARG A 60 19.75 12.76 -1.34
CA ARG A 60 20.52 11.78 -2.13
C ARG A 60 21.83 11.31 -1.49
N GLU A 61 22.33 11.98 -0.46
CA GLU A 61 23.67 11.76 0.10
C GLU A 61 23.67 11.72 1.64
N VAL A 62 22.63 11.14 2.22
CA VAL A 62 22.45 11.10 3.66
C VAL A 62 22.85 9.71 4.16
N GLU A 63 23.98 9.59 4.86
CA GLU A 63 24.34 8.36 5.57
C GLU A 63 23.22 7.99 6.56
N GLU A 64 22.74 6.74 6.54
CA GLU A 64 21.59 6.23 7.33
C GLU A 64 21.69 6.49 8.85
N ASN A 65 22.88 6.82 9.37
CA ASN A 65 23.18 6.93 10.80
C ASN A 65 23.63 8.34 11.27
N LYS A 66 23.33 9.39 10.50
CA LYS A 66 23.62 10.78 10.92
C LYS A 66 22.35 11.63 10.84
N ASP A 67 22.11 12.42 11.87
CA ASP A 67 21.05 13.42 11.87
C ASP A 67 21.48 14.61 11.00
N TYR A 68 20.69 14.90 9.97
CA TYR A 68 20.90 16.08 9.11
C TYR A 68 19.72 17.02 9.22
N THR A 69 20.01 18.30 9.45
CA THR A 69 18.99 19.36 9.36
C THR A 69 18.65 19.59 7.89
N VAL A 70 17.48 19.13 7.47
CA VAL A 70 16.98 19.38 6.12
C VAL A 70 16.58 20.85 6.00
N LYS A 71 17.18 21.58 5.05
CA LYS A 71 16.75 22.93 4.71
C LYS A 71 15.62 22.87 3.68
N GLY A 72 14.44 23.32 4.06
CA GLY A 72 13.28 23.45 3.18
C GLY A 72 12.24 22.33 3.31
N PRO A 73 11.11 22.46 2.60
CA PRO A 73 10.02 21.49 2.63
C PRO A 73 10.45 20.11 2.13
N SER A 74 9.85 19.05 2.67
CA SER A 74 10.07 17.67 2.24
C SER A 74 9.09 17.26 1.12
N PRO A 75 9.48 16.34 0.23
CA PRO A 75 8.54 15.72 -0.70
C PRO A 75 7.42 14.97 0.03
N ILE A 76 6.23 15.01 -0.53
CA ILE A 76 5.03 14.37 0.02
C ILE A 76 4.62 13.20 -0.88
N LEU A 77 4.37 12.05 -0.27
CA LEU A 77 3.76 10.89 -0.91
C LEU A 77 2.29 10.83 -0.51
N LEU A 78 1.38 11.15 -1.43
CA LEU A 78 -0.05 11.16 -1.16
C LEU A 78 -0.69 9.82 -1.56
N MET A 79 -1.28 9.12 -0.60
CA MET A 79 -1.87 7.79 -0.76
C MET A 79 -3.14 7.63 0.07
N GLU A 80 -3.89 6.57 -0.20
CA GLU A 80 -5.06 6.14 0.57
C GLU A 80 -4.72 5.93 2.06
N GLU A 81 -5.63 6.40 2.94
CA GLU A 81 -5.65 6.01 4.35
C GLU A 81 -6.21 4.59 4.45
N CYS A 82 -5.41 3.66 4.98
CA CYS A 82 -5.69 2.23 4.92
C CYS A 82 -5.92 1.59 6.30
N GLY A 83 -6.10 2.39 7.33
CA GLY A 83 -6.33 1.96 8.71
C GLY A 83 -5.06 1.56 9.44
N GLU A 84 -5.19 0.53 10.29
CA GLU A 84 -4.18 0.16 11.27
C GLU A 84 -3.48 -1.16 10.89
N PRO A 85 -2.22 -1.37 11.31
CA PRO A 85 -1.54 -2.65 11.20
C PRO A 85 -2.40 -3.83 11.68
N ILE A 86 -2.37 -4.92 10.91
CA ILE A 86 -3.10 -6.12 11.30
C ILE A 86 -2.54 -6.76 12.58
N ASN A 87 -3.41 -7.42 13.33
CA ASN A 87 -3.04 -8.34 14.39
C ASN A 87 -3.50 -9.77 14.06
N PRO A 88 -2.63 -10.64 13.51
CA PRO A 88 -3.02 -11.98 13.09
C PRO A 88 -3.59 -12.90 14.19
N SER A 89 -3.34 -12.57 15.47
CA SER A 89 -3.86 -13.32 16.61
C SER A 89 -5.38 -13.18 16.76
N THR A 90 -5.98 -12.11 16.23
CA THR A 90 -7.42 -11.84 16.32
C THR A 90 -8.18 -12.24 15.06
N PHE A 91 -7.49 -12.82 14.07
CA PHE A 91 -8.06 -13.04 12.74
C PHE A 91 -8.84 -14.34 12.65
N SER A 92 -9.97 -14.28 11.97
CA SER A 92 -10.71 -15.45 11.50
C SER A 92 -9.97 -16.14 10.34
N LEU A 93 -10.45 -17.32 9.94
CA LEU A 93 -9.95 -18.00 8.75
C LEU A 93 -10.22 -17.20 7.47
N ASP A 94 -11.31 -16.44 7.42
CA ASP A 94 -11.67 -15.61 6.28
C ASP A 94 -10.71 -14.42 6.15
N ASP A 95 -10.41 -13.73 7.25
CA ASP A 95 -9.43 -12.61 7.27
C ASP A 95 -8.05 -13.09 6.81
N ARG A 96 -7.61 -14.26 7.29
CA ARG A 96 -6.35 -14.87 6.88
C ARG A 96 -6.35 -15.22 5.40
N SER A 97 -7.46 -15.76 4.90
CA SER A 97 -7.61 -16.11 3.48
C SER A 97 -7.59 -14.86 2.60
N GLU A 98 -8.25 -13.79 3.00
CA GLU A 98 -8.26 -12.53 2.28
C GLU A 98 -6.86 -11.89 2.26
N CYS A 99 -6.16 -11.81 3.40
CA CYS A 99 -4.78 -11.32 3.46
C CYS A 99 -3.83 -12.16 2.60
N TYR A 100 -3.97 -13.49 2.62
CA TYR A 100 -3.18 -14.36 1.75
C TYR A 100 -3.49 -14.12 0.27
N SER A 101 -4.76 -13.87 -0.05
CA SER A 101 -5.18 -13.53 -1.41
C SER A 101 -4.51 -12.24 -1.91
N LEU A 102 -4.29 -11.23 -1.04
CA LEU A 102 -3.58 -10.01 -1.43
C LEU A 102 -2.18 -10.32 -1.94
N VAL A 103 -1.43 -11.16 -1.22
CA VAL A 103 -0.07 -11.55 -1.59
C VAL A 103 -0.05 -12.30 -2.92
N LEU A 104 -0.97 -13.25 -3.10
CA LEU A 104 -1.07 -14.01 -4.35
C LEU A 104 -1.40 -13.11 -5.54
N ARG A 105 -2.28 -12.12 -5.36
CA ARG A 105 -2.63 -11.17 -6.41
C ARG A 105 -1.50 -10.19 -6.71
N LEU A 106 -0.77 -9.74 -5.69
CA LEU A 106 0.43 -8.92 -5.87
C LEU A 106 1.46 -9.66 -6.75
N HIS A 107 1.74 -10.93 -6.43
CA HIS A 107 2.68 -11.75 -7.19
C HIS A 107 2.19 -12.03 -8.61
N ARG A 108 0.89 -12.31 -8.80
CA ARG A 108 0.31 -12.49 -10.15
C ARG A 108 0.32 -11.21 -10.98
N ALA A 109 0.33 -10.05 -10.35
CA ALA A 109 0.53 -8.77 -11.03
C ALA A 109 2.01 -8.50 -11.36
N GLY A 110 2.95 -9.39 -11.00
CA GLY A 110 4.37 -9.25 -11.29
C GLY A 110 5.13 -8.40 -10.27
N PHE A 111 4.64 -8.27 -9.04
CA PHE A 111 5.28 -7.45 -8.01
C PHE A 111 5.63 -8.25 -6.76
N ILE A 112 6.73 -7.87 -6.12
CA ILE A 112 7.18 -8.38 -4.83
C ILE A 112 7.42 -7.22 -3.87
N GLN A 113 7.07 -7.38 -2.58
CA GLN A 113 7.21 -6.31 -1.58
C GLN A 113 8.58 -6.33 -0.87
N ASN A 114 9.23 -7.50 -0.74
CA ASN A 114 10.60 -7.71 -0.20
C ASN A 114 10.88 -7.33 1.27
N SER A 115 9.87 -6.97 2.05
CA SER A 115 10.00 -6.65 3.48
C SER A 115 8.70 -6.93 4.22
N PHE A 116 8.21 -8.16 4.07
CA PHE A 116 6.88 -8.53 4.51
C PHE A 116 6.85 -8.75 6.03
N TYR A 117 6.09 -7.90 6.72
CA TYR A 117 5.84 -7.97 8.15
C TYR A 117 4.37 -7.63 8.42
N THR A 118 3.84 -8.03 9.57
CA THR A 118 2.44 -7.72 9.96
C THR A 118 2.13 -6.23 9.92
N ARG A 119 3.10 -5.37 10.25
CA ARG A 119 2.98 -3.90 10.13
C ARG A 119 2.76 -3.38 8.70
N ASN A 120 3.08 -4.19 7.70
CA ASN A 120 2.99 -3.83 6.28
C ASN A 120 1.73 -4.38 5.61
N ILE A 121 0.79 -4.92 6.39
CA ILE A 121 -0.59 -5.13 5.98
C ILE A 121 -1.45 -4.27 6.90
N LEU A 122 -2.23 -3.37 6.32
CA LEU A 122 -3.17 -2.53 7.04
C LEU A 122 -4.59 -3.04 6.85
N MET A 123 -5.42 -2.81 7.87
CA MET A 123 -6.85 -3.10 7.86
C MET A 123 -7.61 -1.81 8.18
N GLN A 124 -8.48 -1.43 7.25
CA GLN A 124 -9.48 -0.40 7.45
C GLN A 124 -10.82 -1.06 7.77
N ARG A 125 -11.50 -0.56 8.80
CA ARG A 125 -12.89 -0.96 9.08
C ARG A 125 -13.76 -0.54 7.89
N GLY A 126 -14.80 -1.30 7.60
CA GLY A 126 -15.72 -1.01 6.50
C GLY A 126 -17.20 -1.07 6.88
N PRO A 127 -18.11 -0.91 5.90
CA PRO A 127 -17.80 -0.69 4.49
C PRO A 127 -17.24 0.72 4.23
N LEU A 128 -16.39 0.88 3.21
CA LEU A 128 -15.77 2.18 2.92
C LEU A 128 -16.75 3.19 2.31
N THR A 129 -17.96 2.74 1.97
CA THR A 129 -19.07 3.57 1.48
C THR A 129 -19.79 4.35 2.58
N VAL A 130 -19.52 4.05 3.86
CA VAL A 130 -20.09 4.80 5.00
C VAL A 130 -19.00 5.62 5.73
N PRO A 131 -19.39 6.68 6.47
CA PRO A 131 -18.46 7.49 7.25
C PRO A 131 -17.67 6.66 8.28
N PRO A 132 -16.44 7.05 8.64
CA PRO A 132 -15.59 6.30 9.58
C PRO A 132 -16.27 5.91 10.90
N SER A 133 -17.15 6.76 11.43
CA SER A 133 -17.91 6.51 12.67
C SER A 133 -18.89 5.33 12.58
N GLU A 134 -19.32 4.97 11.38
CA GLU A 134 -20.28 3.88 11.12
C GLU A 134 -19.60 2.59 10.67
N ARG A 135 -18.27 2.61 10.52
CA ARG A 135 -17.50 1.45 10.05
C ARG A 135 -17.25 0.45 11.17
N SER A 136 -17.21 -0.83 10.81
CA SER A 136 -16.99 -1.94 11.73
C SER A 136 -16.00 -2.96 11.19
N HIS A 137 -15.59 -3.90 12.05
CA HIS A 137 -14.76 -5.05 11.68
C HIS A 137 -15.53 -6.15 10.95
N ARG A 138 -16.85 -6.00 10.71
CA ARG A 138 -17.66 -7.02 10.02
C ARG A 138 -17.36 -7.15 8.53
N THR A 139 -16.83 -6.08 7.94
CA THR A 139 -16.50 -5.98 6.52
C THR A 139 -15.17 -5.23 6.40
N PRO A 140 -14.06 -5.83 6.85
CA PRO A 140 -12.75 -5.20 6.80
C PRO A 140 -12.28 -5.03 5.35
N SER A 141 -11.37 -4.08 5.13
CA SER A 141 -10.68 -3.87 3.85
C SER A 141 -9.19 -3.84 4.11
N PHE A 142 -8.44 -4.69 3.41
CA PHE A 142 -7.01 -4.88 3.66
C PHE A 142 -6.15 -4.28 2.55
N ARG A 143 -4.94 -3.83 2.89
CA ARG A 143 -3.95 -3.27 1.95
C ARG A 143 -2.54 -3.70 2.32
N ILE A 144 -1.74 -4.10 1.34
CA ILE A 144 -0.29 -4.24 1.50
C ILE A 144 0.35 -2.86 1.28
N ILE A 145 1.24 -2.45 2.17
CA ILE A 145 1.94 -1.16 2.14
C ILE A 145 3.46 -1.32 2.16
N ASP A 146 4.16 -0.17 2.22
CA ASP A 146 5.62 -0.06 2.37
C ASP A 146 6.38 -0.74 1.22
N PHE A 147 6.29 -0.15 0.02
CA PHE A 147 7.01 -0.65 -1.17
C PHE A 147 8.38 0.01 -1.35
N GLY A 148 8.98 0.53 -0.27
CA GLY A 148 10.32 1.12 -0.31
C GLY A 148 11.41 0.15 -0.76
N ARG A 149 11.19 -1.16 -0.55
CA ARG A 149 12.07 -2.26 -0.97
C ARG A 149 11.46 -3.15 -2.06
N GLY A 150 10.27 -2.79 -2.54
CA GLY A 150 9.56 -3.55 -3.55
C GLY A 150 10.31 -3.62 -4.88
N ASP A 151 9.93 -4.62 -5.68
CA ASP A 151 10.47 -4.84 -7.02
C ASP A 151 9.42 -5.41 -7.98
N ILE A 152 9.73 -5.36 -9.27
CA ILE A 152 8.98 -6.03 -10.33
C ILE A 152 9.67 -7.37 -10.59
N TYR A 153 8.87 -8.43 -10.63
CA TYR A 153 9.32 -9.74 -11.05
C TYR A 153 9.15 -9.86 -12.56
N ASP A 154 10.24 -9.74 -13.31
CA ASP A 154 10.29 -10.10 -14.72
C ASP A 154 10.34 -11.64 -14.81
N ASN A 155 9.34 -12.24 -15.47
CA ASN A 155 9.38 -13.63 -15.93
C ASN A 155 10.09 -13.71 -17.29
#